data_AF-A0A8D3CIC9-F1
#
_entry.id   AF-A0A8D3CIC9-F1
#
_cell.length_a   1.000
_cell.length_b   1.000
_cell.length_c   1.000
_cell.angle_alpha   90.00
_cell.angle_beta   90.00
_cell.angle_gamma   90.00
#
_symmetry.space_group_name_H-M   'P 1'
#
loop_
_entity.id
_entity.type
_entity.pdbx_description
1 polymer ?
#
loop_
_entity_poly.entity_id
_entity_poly.type
_entity_poly.pdbx_seq_one_letter_code
_entity_poly.pdbx_strand_id
1 'polypeptide(L)'
;MELLKSVVSLTLNALSLAVFCQIFAQEISDFPLPDLARVAEHSDPVELGRLLQLVLGCAVRCERKQEYIQIIMTLEESVQHVVMTAIQELMSKETVAPFGAELSGDLEQQVSAVLLQYLVAPGQVAALQEERNSLLAENDVLTDRANQLDTFDDPSTPSGKKHSQLQQQLETLQEENFRLEAAKDDYRIHCEELEKQLIEVQHRNDELTGLAEESRALKDELDVVRNCSDRVVMLEASVETYKRKLENLGDLKRQMKLLEENNMTYMQNTVSLEEELRKANAARAQLETYKRQVQELHRKLSEESRRADTLAFDMKKLEEKHEAVMKEKERIIIERDSLKEINEELRCTQAQQHQLSQAGMLPSSSPSHENLAAELIPIEYRDKFIRLQHENKMLRVQQEECEREKIATLQAQLQEAHKTQSELDTDNRLIEFLSLFKVSSKLCTKTQQHNTTPVTAHNELYASKALKVDELMAALKKKDDDMRAMEERYKMYLEKARNVIRALDPKLNPATAEIQALRNQLADRDKQIINLEVSFHFDFSSLC
;
A
#
# COMPACT_ATOMS: atom_id res chain seq x y z
N MET A 1 49.36 -8.51 37.30
CA MET A 1 50.80 -8.19 37.15
C MET A 1 51.66 -8.81 38.26
N GLU A 2 51.23 -8.77 39.53
CA GLU A 2 52.02 -9.30 40.65
C GLU A 2 52.26 -10.82 40.60
N LEU A 3 51.27 -11.64 40.20
CA LEU A 3 51.53 -13.07 39.95
C LEU A 3 52.57 -13.31 38.84
N LEU A 4 52.64 -12.46 37.80
CA LEU A 4 53.69 -12.56 36.78
C LEU A 4 55.06 -12.22 37.38
N LYS A 5 55.14 -11.19 38.23
CA LYS A 5 56.37 -10.86 38.97
C LYS A 5 56.81 -12.02 39.87
N SER A 6 55.88 -12.63 40.61
CA SER A 6 56.19 -13.75 41.52
C SER A 6 56.65 -15.00 40.76
N VAL A 7 55.96 -15.40 39.69
CA VAL A 7 56.29 -16.61 38.91
C VAL A 7 57.60 -16.42 38.14
N VAL A 8 57.83 -15.26 37.51
CA VAL A 8 59.10 -14.96 36.83
C VAL A 8 60.24 -14.84 37.84
N SER A 9 60.01 -14.25 39.02
CA SER A 9 61.01 -14.18 40.10
C SER A 9 61.42 -15.57 40.58
N LEU A 10 60.49 -16.43 41.03
CA LEU A 10 60.85 -17.77 41.51
C LEU A 10 61.46 -18.66 40.42
N THR A 11 60.97 -18.58 39.17
CA THR A 11 61.49 -19.45 38.10
C THR A 11 62.83 -19.00 37.54
N LEU A 12 63.13 -17.69 37.44
CA LEU A 12 64.50 -17.26 37.17
C LEU A 12 65.41 -17.57 38.35
N ASN A 13 65.04 -17.20 39.58
CA ASN A 13 65.91 -17.34 40.75
C ASN A 13 66.35 -18.79 41.00
N ALA A 14 65.43 -19.76 40.90
CA ALA A 14 65.77 -21.16 41.09
C ALA A 14 66.65 -21.71 39.94
N LEU A 15 66.32 -21.37 38.69
CA LEU A 15 67.01 -21.93 37.52
C LEU A 15 68.38 -21.27 37.28
N SER A 16 68.51 -19.95 37.47
CA SER A 16 69.77 -19.24 37.28
C SER A 16 70.81 -19.59 38.34
N LEU A 17 70.39 -19.67 39.62
CA LEU A 17 71.30 -20.01 40.70
C LEU A 17 71.71 -21.49 40.66
N ALA A 18 70.80 -22.40 40.34
CA ALA A 18 71.12 -23.82 40.15
C ALA A 18 72.09 -24.02 38.97
N VAL A 19 71.83 -23.42 37.81
CA VAL A 19 72.73 -23.52 36.64
C VAL A 19 74.08 -22.86 36.90
N PHE A 20 74.12 -21.73 37.62
CA PHE A 20 75.37 -21.07 38.03
C PHE A 20 76.21 -21.97 38.94
N CYS A 21 75.62 -22.50 40.02
CA CYS A 21 76.30 -23.41 40.96
C CYS A 21 76.68 -24.76 40.33
N GLN A 22 75.93 -25.24 39.34
CA GLN A 22 76.16 -26.56 38.74
C GLN A 22 77.16 -26.54 37.58
N ILE A 23 77.43 -25.38 36.96
CA ILE A 23 78.35 -25.24 35.82
C ILE A 23 79.64 -24.45 36.17
N PHE A 24 79.62 -23.52 37.13
CA PHE A 24 80.73 -22.55 37.33
C PHE A 24 81.32 -22.46 38.74
N ALA A 25 81.01 -23.38 39.66
CA ALA A 25 81.39 -23.34 41.08
C ALA A 25 82.91 -23.54 41.41
N GLN A 26 83.84 -23.16 40.53
CA GLN A 26 85.28 -23.29 40.78
C GLN A 26 86.16 -22.09 40.36
N GLU A 27 85.60 -21.00 39.81
CA GLU A 27 86.40 -19.84 39.34
C GLU A 27 85.80 -18.44 39.56
N ILE A 28 84.74 -18.29 40.37
CA ILE A 28 84.14 -16.97 40.69
C ILE A 28 83.98 -16.86 42.21
N SER A 29 85.10 -16.71 42.91
CA SER A 29 85.15 -16.75 44.39
C SER A 29 84.94 -15.38 45.06
N ASP A 30 85.13 -14.29 44.31
CA ASP A 30 85.25 -12.92 44.84
C ASP A 30 84.16 -11.94 44.36
N PHE A 31 83.11 -12.42 43.66
CA PHE A 31 82.00 -11.56 43.22
C PHE A 31 80.89 -11.46 44.29
N PRO A 32 80.43 -10.26 44.67
CA PRO A 32 79.38 -10.11 45.68
C PRO A 32 78.02 -10.60 45.15
N LEU A 33 77.47 -11.63 45.79
CA LEU A 33 76.15 -12.19 45.48
C LEU A 33 75.05 -11.13 45.65
N PRO A 34 74.08 -11.00 44.71
CA PRO A 34 72.99 -10.03 44.80
C PRO A 34 72.00 -10.39 45.91
N ASP A 35 71.50 -9.38 46.62
CA ASP A 35 70.44 -9.56 47.63
C ASP A 35 69.06 -9.74 46.96
N LEU A 36 68.69 -11.00 46.77
CA LEU A 36 67.44 -11.41 46.10
C LEU A 36 66.18 -10.94 46.86
N ALA A 37 66.23 -10.74 48.18
CA ALA A 37 65.08 -10.25 48.94
C ALA A 37 64.82 -8.78 48.61
N ARG A 38 65.88 -7.97 48.52
CA ARG A 38 65.79 -6.55 48.12
C ARG A 38 65.36 -6.38 46.66
N VAL A 39 65.75 -7.29 45.76
CA VAL A 39 65.23 -7.32 44.38
C VAL A 39 63.73 -7.62 44.37
N ALA A 40 63.28 -8.65 45.10
CA ALA A 40 61.89 -9.10 45.06
C ALA A 40 60.90 -8.13 45.73
N GLU A 41 61.26 -7.58 46.90
CA GLU A 41 60.36 -6.71 47.68
C GLU A 41 60.44 -5.24 47.28
N HIS A 42 61.65 -4.74 47.02
CA HIS A 42 61.91 -3.31 46.87
C HIS A 42 62.26 -2.88 45.44
N SER A 43 62.43 -3.83 44.50
CA SER A 43 62.86 -3.56 43.12
C SER A 43 64.15 -2.73 43.04
N ASP A 44 65.08 -2.97 43.96
CA ASP A 44 66.33 -2.21 44.08
C ASP A 44 67.17 -2.28 42.79
N PRO A 45 67.42 -1.15 42.09
CA PRO A 45 68.09 -1.17 40.79
C PRO A 45 69.56 -1.61 40.88
N VAL A 46 70.21 -1.50 42.05
CA VAL A 46 71.61 -1.91 42.23
C VAL A 46 71.71 -3.44 42.33
N GLU A 47 70.88 -4.06 43.16
CA GLU A 47 70.86 -5.51 43.30
C GLU A 47 70.27 -6.21 42.07
N LEU A 48 69.30 -5.59 41.39
CA LEU A 48 68.81 -6.05 40.08
C LEU A 48 69.91 -5.97 39.01
N GLY A 49 70.73 -4.91 39.03
CA GLY A 49 71.90 -4.77 38.17
C GLY A 49 72.91 -5.91 38.36
N ARG A 50 73.24 -6.26 39.61
CA ARG A 50 74.12 -7.39 39.94
C ARG A 50 73.55 -8.74 39.51
N LEU A 51 72.23 -8.95 39.68
CA LEU A 51 71.56 -10.16 39.21
C LEU A 51 71.64 -10.29 37.67
N LEU A 52 71.42 -9.20 36.95
CA LEU A 52 71.56 -9.16 35.49
C LEU A 52 73.02 -9.35 35.04
N GLN A 53 73.99 -8.81 35.78
CA GLN A 53 75.42 -9.04 35.54
C GLN A 53 75.77 -10.53 35.68
N LEU A 54 75.23 -11.23 36.69
CA LEU A 54 75.43 -12.67 36.87
C LEU A 54 74.85 -13.49 35.69
N VAL A 55 73.62 -13.17 35.27
CA VAL A 55 72.97 -13.82 34.11
C VAL A 55 73.73 -13.55 32.81
N LEU A 56 74.23 -12.33 32.62
CA LEU A 56 75.12 -11.97 31.53
C LEU A 56 76.40 -12.80 31.56
N GLY A 57 77.04 -12.93 32.73
CA GLY A 57 78.21 -13.79 32.96
C GLY A 57 77.98 -15.24 32.54
N CYS A 58 76.84 -15.82 32.89
CA CYS A 58 76.43 -17.15 32.41
C CYS A 58 76.30 -17.19 30.87
N ALA A 59 75.69 -16.18 30.25
CA ALA A 59 75.49 -16.13 28.80
C ALA A 59 76.83 -16.05 28.02
N VAL A 60 77.82 -15.28 28.48
CA VAL A 60 79.15 -15.21 27.83
C VAL A 60 80.08 -16.39 28.16
N ARG A 61 79.83 -17.16 29.22
CA ARG A 61 80.61 -18.37 29.54
C ARG A 61 79.99 -19.68 29.05
N CYS A 62 78.72 -19.71 28.63
CA CYS A 62 78.08 -20.94 28.15
C CYS A 62 78.61 -21.43 26.78
N GLU A 63 78.27 -22.66 26.40
CA GLU A 63 78.70 -23.27 25.13
C GLU A 63 78.29 -22.45 23.89
N ARG A 64 77.15 -21.75 23.96
CA ARG A 64 76.60 -20.88 22.90
C ARG A 64 77.02 -19.41 23.02
N LYS A 65 78.06 -19.09 23.79
CA LYS A 65 78.57 -17.72 24.00
C LYS A 65 78.74 -16.90 22.72
N GLN A 66 79.10 -17.53 21.61
CA GLN A 66 79.31 -16.87 20.31
C GLN A 66 78.02 -16.18 19.81
N GLU A 67 76.85 -16.80 20.01
CA GLU A 67 75.54 -16.25 19.64
C GLU A 67 75.19 -15.03 20.50
N TYR A 68 75.38 -15.14 21.83
CA TYR A 68 75.11 -14.04 22.76
C TYR A 68 76.05 -12.85 22.56
N ILE A 69 77.34 -13.08 22.27
CA ILE A 69 78.30 -12.01 21.93
C ILE A 69 77.88 -11.30 20.65
N GLN A 70 77.44 -12.02 19.61
CA GLN A 70 76.94 -11.39 18.39
C GLN A 70 75.69 -10.53 18.64
N ILE A 71 74.77 -10.97 19.50
CA ILE A 71 73.61 -10.17 19.90
C ILE A 71 74.05 -8.89 20.63
N ILE A 72 75.01 -8.98 21.56
CA ILE A 72 75.58 -7.81 22.25
C ILE A 72 76.18 -6.81 21.25
N MET A 73 76.89 -7.28 20.22
CA MET A 73 77.47 -6.43 19.17
C MET A 73 76.45 -5.73 18.27
N THR A 74 75.16 -6.07 18.34
CA THR A 74 74.06 -5.36 17.64
C THR A 74 73.36 -4.30 18.49
N LEU A 75 73.71 -4.18 19.78
CA LEU A 75 73.17 -3.16 20.68
C LEU A 75 73.80 -1.78 20.42
N GLU A 76 73.24 -0.73 21.02
CA GLU A 76 73.79 0.62 20.95
C GLU A 76 75.16 0.72 21.65
N GLU A 77 76.10 1.51 21.11
CA GLU A 77 77.50 1.58 21.56
C GLU A 77 77.64 1.93 23.05
N SER A 78 76.76 2.78 23.57
CA SER A 78 76.65 3.11 25.00
C SER A 78 76.33 1.89 25.87
N VAL A 79 75.42 1.02 25.40
CA VAL A 79 75.01 -0.22 26.08
C VAL A 79 76.11 -1.28 25.94
N GLN A 80 76.74 -1.39 24.77
CA GLN A 80 77.89 -2.29 24.57
C GLN A 80 79.02 -1.99 25.54
N HIS A 81 79.32 -0.72 25.80
CA HIS A 81 80.37 -0.33 26.73
C HIS A 81 80.05 -0.72 28.18
N VAL A 82 78.79 -0.53 28.63
CA VAL A 82 78.36 -0.94 29.98
C VAL A 82 78.41 -2.46 30.13
N VAL A 83 77.92 -3.20 29.12
CA VAL A 83 77.97 -4.67 29.08
C VAL A 83 79.42 -5.18 29.07
N MET A 84 80.32 -4.54 28.32
CA MET A 84 81.75 -4.88 28.31
C MET A 84 82.41 -4.66 29.66
N THR A 85 82.14 -3.55 30.34
CA THR A 85 82.66 -3.27 31.69
C THR A 85 82.16 -4.31 32.69
N ALA A 86 80.86 -4.66 32.66
CA ALA A 86 80.28 -5.67 33.53
C ALA A 86 80.90 -7.08 33.32
N ILE A 87 81.29 -7.42 32.08
CA ILE A 87 81.99 -8.67 31.75
C ILE A 87 83.46 -8.63 32.19
N GLN A 88 84.14 -7.50 32.09
CA GLN A 88 85.53 -7.35 32.54
C GLN A 88 85.64 -7.50 34.07
N GLU A 89 84.71 -6.89 34.82
CA GLU A 89 84.61 -6.99 36.28
C GLU A 89 84.37 -8.43 36.77
N LEU A 90 83.64 -9.25 36.00
CA LEU A 90 83.45 -10.68 36.25
C LEU A 90 84.68 -11.56 35.92
N MET A 91 85.72 -11.01 35.29
CA MET A 91 86.83 -11.77 34.71
C MET A 91 88.22 -11.38 35.26
N SER A 92 88.31 -10.38 36.14
CA SER A 92 89.57 -9.94 36.76
C SER A 92 89.98 -10.81 37.97
N LYS A 93 91.14 -11.47 37.88
CA LYS A 93 91.81 -12.22 38.98
C LYS A 93 92.89 -11.38 39.67
N GLU A 94 92.85 -11.21 40.99
CA GLU A 94 93.93 -10.58 41.77
C GLU A 94 94.87 -11.62 42.48
N THR A 95 95.96 -11.94 41.77
CA THR A 95 97.36 -12.03 42.26
C THR A 95 97.81 -12.88 43.49
N VAL A 96 98.54 -13.97 43.18
CA VAL A 96 99.94 -14.29 43.57
C VAL A 96 100.45 -14.04 45.03
N ALA A 97 100.86 -15.12 45.74
CA ALA A 97 102.24 -15.34 46.27
C ALA A 97 102.42 -16.70 47.06
N PRO A 98 103.63 -17.33 47.14
CA PRO A 98 103.81 -18.69 47.71
C PRO A 98 104.88 -18.89 48.83
N PHE A 99 104.70 -19.89 49.73
CA PHE A 99 105.67 -20.63 50.58
C PHE A 99 104.92 -21.75 51.37
N GLY A 100 105.48 -22.85 51.91
CA GLY A 100 106.78 -23.53 51.71
C GLY A 100 107.26 -24.45 52.88
N ALA A 101 107.91 -25.60 52.55
CA ALA A 101 108.77 -26.49 53.37
C ALA A 101 108.17 -27.61 54.29
N GLU A 102 108.98 -28.67 54.53
CA GLU A 102 108.63 -30.05 54.99
C GLU A 102 109.49 -30.55 56.20
N LEU A 103 109.31 -31.85 56.59
CA LEU A 103 110.20 -32.78 57.37
C LEU A 103 110.11 -32.75 58.92
N SER A 104 110.48 -33.79 59.72
CA SER A 104 110.55 -35.28 59.60
C SER A 104 111.10 -35.90 60.92
N GLY A 105 110.77 -37.17 61.27
CA GLY A 105 111.76 -38.13 61.85
C GLY A 105 111.90 -38.42 63.37
N ASP A 106 111.11 -39.38 63.88
CA ASP A 106 111.46 -40.63 64.62
C ASP A 106 112.33 -40.76 65.92
N LEU A 107 112.24 -41.97 66.49
CA LEU A 107 112.56 -42.52 67.82
C LEU A 107 113.99 -43.10 68.00
N GLU A 108 114.79 -42.60 68.96
CA GLU A 108 116.01 -43.32 69.40
C GLU A 108 116.57 -42.97 70.81
N GLN A 109 115.74 -42.93 71.86
CA GLN A 109 116.25 -42.72 73.24
C GLN A 109 115.74 -43.70 74.31
N GLN A 110 116.70 -44.20 75.09
CA GLN A 110 116.56 -44.78 76.44
C GLN A 110 116.08 -46.23 76.61
N VAL A 111 116.43 -47.11 75.67
CA VAL A 111 116.68 -48.55 75.96
C VAL A 111 117.76 -48.76 77.05
N SER A 112 118.55 -47.72 77.36
CA SER A 112 119.61 -47.70 78.39
C SER A 112 119.14 -47.90 79.85
N ALA A 113 117.85 -47.77 80.18
CA ALA A 113 117.38 -47.87 81.56
C ALA A 113 117.24 -49.32 82.07
N VAL A 114 117.01 -50.28 81.17
CA VAL A 114 116.60 -51.65 81.49
C VAL A 114 117.65 -52.42 82.31
N LEU A 115 118.94 -52.07 82.20
CA LEU A 115 120.03 -52.83 82.84
C LEU A 115 120.34 -52.41 84.30
N LEU A 116 119.80 -51.28 84.79
CA LEU A 116 119.95 -50.87 86.21
C LEU A 116 118.77 -51.27 87.11
N GLN A 117 117.63 -51.69 86.54
CA GLN A 117 116.39 -51.96 87.28
C GLN A 117 116.51 -53.15 88.28
N TYR A 118 117.46 -54.07 88.08
CA TYR A 118 117.48 -55.38 88.75
C TYR A 118 118.09 -55.43 90.16
N LEU A 119 118.60 -54.32 90.70
CA LEU A 119 119.35 -54.32 91.97
C LEU A 119 118.83 -53.37 93.05
N VAL A 120 117.64 -52.76 92.88
CA VAL A 120 117.04 -51.85 93.89
C VAL A 120 115.54 -52.08 94.06
N ALA A 121 115.12 -52.18 95.34
CA ALA A 121 113.77 -52.02 95.89
C ALA A 121 112.69 -53.12 95.63
N PRO A 122 112.36 -53.97 96.62
CA PRO A 122 111.10 -54.73 96.69
C PRO A 122 109.78 -53.90 96.69
N GLY A 123 109.85 -52.56 96.56
CA GLY A 123 108.68 -51.68 96.55
C GLY A 123 107.81 -51.75 95.29
N GLN A 124 108.40 -51.99 94.10
CA GLN A 124 107.63 -52.07 92.86
C GLN A 124 106.72 -53.31 92.79
N VAL A 125 107.15 -54.43 93.38
CA VAL A 125 106.34 -55.64 93.49
C VAL A 125 105.16 -55.44 94.45
N ALA A 126 105.33 -54.66 95.52
CA ALA A 126 104.26 -54.36 96.45
C ALA A 126 103.15 -53.50 95.81
N ALA A 127 103.53 -52.43 95.09
CA ALA A 127 102.57 -51.55 94.41
C ALA A 127 101.72 -52.30 93.36
N LEU A 128 102.35 -53.13 92.52
CA LEU A 128 101.63 -53.94 91.52
C LEU A 128 100.73 -55.02 92.17
N GLN A 129 101.10 -55.52 93.35
CA GLN A 129 100.26 -56.46 94.11
C GLN A 129 99.04 -55.76 94.71
N GLU A 130 99.18 -54.51 95.15
CA GLU A 130 98.10 -53.66 95.66
C GLU A 130 97.13 -53.25 94.55
N GLU A 131 97.64 -52.81 93.40
CA GLU A 131 96.84 -52.49 92.20
C GLU A 131 96.06 -53.72 91.69
N ARG A 132 96.71 -54.89 91.62
CA ARG A 132 96.05 -56.16 91.29
C ARG A 132 94.94 -56.52 92.28
N ASN A 133 95.12 -56.25 93.56
CA ASN A 133 94.08 -56.50 94.57
C ASN A 133 92.93 -55.49 94.47
N SER A 134 93.21 -54.23 94.12
CA SER A 134 92.19 -53.22 93.85
C SER A 134 91.34 -53.58 92.63
N LEU A 135 91.96 -54.01 91.53
CA LEU A 135 91.27 -54.44 90.31
C LEU A 135 90.45 -55.72 90.53
N LEU A 136 90.91 -56.65 91.38
CA LEU A 136 90.10 -57.80 91.81
C LEU A 136 88.85 -57.36 92.58
N ALA A 137 89.00 -56.47 93.56
CA ALA A 137 87.86 -55.95 94.32
C ALA A 137 86.84 -55.19 93.45
N GLU A 138 87.31 -54.45 92.44
CA GLU A 138 86.42 -53.81 91.46
C GLU A 138 85.72 -54.85 90.57
N ASN A 139 86.42 -55.91 90.15
CA ASN A 139 85.83 -57.01 89.38
C ASN A 139 84.75 -57.74 90.19
N ASP A 140 85.04 -58.05 91.46
CA ASP A 140 84.08 -58.68 92.39
C ASP A 140 82.82 -57.81 92.55
N VAL A 141 82.96 -56.48 92.71
CA VAL A 141 81.83 -55.53 92.80
C VAL A 141 81.03 -55.45 91.48
N LEU A 142 81.69 -55.50 90.32
CA LEU A 142 81.02 -55.53 89.02
C LEU A 142 80.32 -56.88 88.79
N THR A 143 80.91 -57.99 89.21
CA THR A 143 80.30 -59.33 89.18
C THR A 143 79.09 -59.39 90.12
N ASP A 144 79.18 -58.89 91.34
CA ASP A 144 78.03 -58.79 92.26
C ASP A 144 76.92 -57.90 91.71
N ARG A 145 77.26 -56.82 90.99
CA ARG A 145 76.27 -55.97 90.32
C ARG A 145 75.63 -56.66 89.10
N ALA A 146 76.37 -57.49 88.37
CA ALA A 146 75.82 -58.31 87.30
C ALA A 146 74.89 -59.40 87.87
N ASN A 147 75.31 -60.12 88.90
CA ASN A 147 74.49 -61.11 89.61
C ASN A 147 73.19 -60.49 90.17
N GLN A 148 73.26 -59.25 90.67
CA GLN A 148 72.07 -58.49 91.09
C GLN A 148 71.13 -58.11 89.93
N LEU A 149 71.65 -57.93 88.71
CA LEU A 149 70.85 -57.72 87.51
C LEU A 149 70.20 -59.04 87.04
N ASP A 150 70.94 -60.15 87.04
CA ASP A 150 70.40 -61.49 86.75
C ASP A 150 69.27 -61.89 87.74
N THR A 151 69.27 -61.31 88.95
CA THR A 151 68.20 -61.50 89.94
C THR A 151 66.86 -60.85 89.53
N PHE A 152 66.86 -59.91 88.58
CA PHE A 152 65.63 -59.37 87.96
C PHE A 152 65.08 -60.26 86.84
N ASP A 153 65.90 -61.11 86.24
CA ASP A 153 65.47 -62.07 85.21
C ASP A 153 64.88 -63.37 85.80
N ASP A 154 65.15 -63.70 87.08
CA ASP A 154 64.55 -64.86 87.77
C ASP A 154 63.09 -64.57 88.22
N PRO A 155 62.06 -65.23 87.63
CA PRO A 155 60.66 -65.03 88.01
C PRO A 155 60.31 -65.57 89.40
N SER A 156 61.21 -66.29 90.07
CA SER A 156 60.99 -66.84 91.40
C SER A 156 61.09 -65.75 92.49
N THR A 157 61.91 -64.71 92.27
CA THR A 157 62.21 -63.66 93.26
C THR A 157 61.13 -62.56 93.33
N PRO A 158 61.00 -61.83 94.45
CA PRO A 158 60.09 -60.68 94.54
C PRO A 158 60.45 -59.54 93.58
N SER A 159 61.72 -59.40 93.22
CA SER A 159 62.22 -58.38 92.29
C SER A 159 61.89 -58.74 90.85
N GLY A 160 62.17 -59.98 90.41
CA GLY A 160 61.84 -60.44 89.07
C GLY A 160 60.34 -60.47 88.78
N LYS A 161 59.50 -60.81 89.78
CA LYS A 161 58.02 -60.70 89.64
C LYS A 161 57.55 -59.26 89.41
N LYS A 162 58.14 -58.28 90.09
CA LYS A 162 57.84 -56.86 89.84
C LYS A 162 58.35 -56.41 88.48
N HIS A 163 59.53 -56.88 88.06
CA HIS A 163 60.10 -56.56 86.75
C HIS A 163 59.20 -57.09 85.63
N SER A 164 58.86 -58.38 85.65
CA SER A 164 57.95 -59.01 84.71
C SER A 164 56.56 -58.35 84.67
N GLN A 165 56.00 -57.96 85.84
CA GLN A 165 54.72 -57.26 85.88
C GLN A 165 54.78 -55.84 85.27
N LEU A 166 55.86 -55.09 85.52
CA LEU A 166 56.10 -53.79 84.89
C LEU A 166 56.36 -53.93 83.39
N GLN A 167 57.05 -54.98 82.96
CA GLN A 167 57.31 -55.27 81.56
C GLN A 167 56.01 -55.61 80.81
N GLN A 168 55.13 -56.44 81.38
CA GLN A 168 53.81 -56.70 80.80
C GLN A 168 52.92 -55.44 80.75
N GLN A 169 53.02 -54.55 81.75
CA GLN A 169 52.36 -53.24 81.69
C GLN A 169 52.94 -52.35 80.59
N LEU A 170 54.24 -52.41 80.35
CA LEU A 170 54.91 -51.64 79.31
C LEU A 170 54.56 -52.17 77.90
N GLU A 171 54.50 -53.50 77.72
CA GLU A 171 54.04 -54.17 76.50
C GLU A 171 52.57 -53.83 76.19
N THR A 172 51.67 -53.96 77.17
CA THR A 172 50.24 -53.62 76.98
C THR A 172 50.03 -52.12 76.68
N LEU A 173 50.76 -51.22 77.33
CA LEU A 173 50.73 -49.79 77.00
C LEU A 173 51.33 -49.51 75.61
N GLN A 174 52.33 -50.25 75.15
CA GLN A 174 52.83 -50.17 73.78
C GLN A 174 51.78 -50.63 72.76
N GLU A 175 51.12 -51.76 72.99
CA GLU A 175 50.03 -52.26 72.14
C GLU A 175 48.85 -51.28 72.07
N GLU A 176 48.43 -50.71 73.21
CA GLU A 176 47.40 -49.66 73.25
C GLU A 176 47.84 -48.40 72.50
N ASN A 177 49.11 -47.99 72.62
CA ASN A 177 49.63 -46.82 71.91
C ASN A 177 49.64 -47.04 70.39
N PHE A 178 50.17 -48.18 69.90
CA PHE A 178 50.11 -48.53 68.48
C PHE A 178 48.66 -48.58 67.95
N ARG A 179 47.72 -49.09 68.75
CA ARG A 179 46.29 -49.13 68.39
C ARG A 179 45.67 -47.73 68.34
N LEU A 180 46.04 -46.84 69.26
CA LEU A 180 45.59 -45.45 69.29
C LEU A 180 46.21 -44.64 68.15
N GLU A 181 47.46 -44.89 67.78
CA GLU A 181 48.11 -44.27 66.63
C GLU A 181 47.45 -44.70 65.31
N ALA A 182 47.17 -45.99 65.12
CA ALA A 182 46.42 -46.48 63.97
C ALA A 182 45.02 -45.82 63.88
N ALA A 183 44.27 -45.79 64.99
CA ALA A 183 42.95 -45.14 65.03
C ALA A 183 43.04 -43.62 64.76
N LYS A 184 44.08 -42.94 65.26
CA LYS A 184 44.34 -41.51 64.99
C LYS A 184 44.59 -41.26 63.50
N ASP A 185 45.35 -42.13 62.84
CA ASP A 185 45.60 -42.03 61.39
C ASP A 185 44.35 -42.37 60.56
N ASP A 186 43.56 -43.37 60.95
CA ASP A 186 42.24 -43.64 60.34
C ASP A 186 41.30 -42.42 60.45
N TYR A 187 41.22 -41.80 61.63
CA TYR A 187 40.42 -40.59 61.83
C TYR A 187 40.96 -39.39 61.04
N ARG A 188 42.29 -39.24 60.92
CA ARG A 188 42.91 -38.21 60.09
C ARG A 188 42.54 -38.38 58.62
N ILE A 189 42.66 -39.60 58.07
CA ILE A 189 42.25 -39.92 56.69
C ILE A 189 40.75 -39.65 56.50
N HIS A 190 39.91 -39.98 57.48
CA HIS A 190 38.47 -39.70 57.39
C HIS A 190 38.16 -38.19 57.40
N CYS A 191 38.89 -37.38 58.18
CA CYS A 191 38.77 -35.92 58.15
C CYS A 191 39.20 -35.34 56.80
N GLU A 192 40.35 -35.76 56.26
CA GLU A 192 40.85 -35.36 54.94
C GLU A 192 39.85 -35.71 53.81
N GLU A 193 39.12 -36.82 53.94
CA GLU A 193 38.09 -37.24 52.99
C GLU A 193 36.80 -36.41 53.13
N LEU A 194 36.35 -36.12 54.35
CA LEU A 194 35.21 -35.23 54.60
C LEU A 194 35.49 -33.79 54.15
N GLU A 195 36.72 -33.30 54.28
CA GLU A 195 37.15 -31.99 53.78
C GLU A 195 37.06 -31.91 52.25
N LYS A 196 37.49 -32.95 51.51
CA LYS A 196 37.31 -33.02 50.05
C LYS A 196 35.83 -32.99 49.67
N GLN A 197 35.01 -33.81 50.32
CA GLN A 197 33.57 -33.87 50.04
C GLN A 197 32.88 -32.53 50.35
N LEU A 198 33.32 -31.81 51.38
CA LEU A 198 32.85 -30.45 51.67
C LEU A 198 33.20 -29.48 50.53
N ILE A 199 34.44 -29.51 50.03
CA ILE A 199 34.91 -28.67 48.92
C ILE A 199 34.17 -29.01 47.61
N GLU A 200 33.95 -30.29 47.30
CA GLU A 200 33.17 -30.72 46.14
C GLU A 200 31.72 -30.24 46.21
N VAL A 201 31.08 -30.32 47.38
CA VAL A 201 29.72 -29.82 47.60
C VAL A 201 29.66 -28.28 47.53
N GLN A 202 30.69 -27.58 47.99
CA GLN A 202 30.80 -26.12 47.85
C GLN A 202 30.91 -25.71 46.38
N HIS A 203 31.84 -26.29 45.61
CA HIS A 203 31.95 -26.03 44.17
C HIS A 203 30.64 -26.32 43.43
N ARG A 204 29.96 -27.42 43.76
CA ARG A 204 28.67 -27.77 43.16
C ARG A 204 27.56 -26.77 43.53
N ASN A 205 27.63 -26.13 44.69
CA ASN A 205 26.70 -25.07 45.10
C ASN A 205 26.97 -23.77 44.32
N ASP A 206 28.23 -23.40 44.15
CA ASP A 206 28.65 -22.24 43.36
C ASP A 206 28.21 -22.39 41.88
N GLU A 207 28.42 -23.57 41.28
CA GLU A 207 27.94 -23.92 39.93
C GLU A 207 26.41 -23.78 39.80
N LEU A 208 25.65 -24.34 40.75
CA LEU A 208 24.19 -24.24 40.76
C LEU A 208 23.70 -22.80 40.98
N THR A 209 24.43 -22.00 41.74
CA THR A 209 24.14 -20.59 41.98
C THR A 209 24.39 -19.77 40.71
N GLY A 210 25.51 -19.98 40.02
CA GLY A 210 25.81 -19.36 38.72
C GLY A 210 24.76 -19.69 37.66
N LEU A 211 24.37 -20.96 37.54
CA LEU A 211 23.28 -21.39 36.64
C LEU A 211 21.93 -20.75 36.98
N ALA A 212 21.64 -20.51 38.27
CA ALA A 212 20.43 -19.82 38.70
C ALA A 212 20.47 -18.31 38.36
N GLU A 213 21.64 -17.68 38.38
CA GLU A 213 21.85 -16.29 37.96
C GLU A 213 21.74 -16.14 36.44
N GLU A 214 22.37 -17.02 35.66
CA GLU A 214 22.22 -17.09 34.20
C GLU A 214 20.75 -17.30 33.81
N SER A 215 20.03 -18.20 34.49
CA SER A 215 18.61 -18.44 34.26
C SER A 215 17.73 -17.21 34.55
N ARG A 216 18.10 -16.37 35.53
CA ARG A 216 17.44 -15.07 35.78
C ARG A 216 17.75 -14.07 34.66
N ALA A 217 19.02 -13.91 34.29
CA ALA A 217 19.43 -12.99 33.23
C ALA A 217 18.73 -13.31 31.89
N LEU A 218 18.70 -14.58 31.49
CA LEU A 218 17.98 -15.04 30.29
C LEU A 218 16.47 -14.79 30.36
N LYS A 219 15.87 -14.82 31.56
CA LYS A 219 14.45 -14.50 31.75
C LYS A 219 14.18 -13.00 31.59
N ASP A 220 15.05 -12.16 32.14
CA ASP A 220 14.96 -10.70 32.01
C ASP A 220 15.14 -10.27 30.54
N GLU A 221 16.10 -10.86 29.81
CA GLU A 221 16.25 -10.68 28.36
C GLU A 221 14.99 -11.09 27.59
N LEU A 222 14.40 -12.24 27.94
CA LEU A 222 13.19 -12.74 27.29
C LEU A 222 11.99 -11.80 27.54
N ASP A 223 11.86 -11.21 28.73
CA ASP A 223 10.84 -10.22 29.04
C ASP A 223 11.09 -8.88 28.31
N VAL A 224 12.34 -8.46 28.09
CA VAL A 224 12.67 -7.34 27.17
C VAL A 224 12.27 -7.66 25.73
N VAL A 225 12.53 -8.88 25.25
CA VAL A 225 12.14 -9.32 23.90
C VAL A 225 10.62 -9.37 23.74
N ARG A 226 9.87 -9.83 24.75
CA ARG A 226 8.39 -9.78 24.77
C ARG A 226 7.87 -8.35 24.62
N ASN A 227 8.36 -7.41 25.44
CA ASN A 227 7.97 -6.00 25.34
C ASN A 227 8.30 -5.39 23.97
N CYS A 228 9.44 -5.78 23.37
CA CYS A 228 9.77 -5.40 22.00
C CYS A 228 8.79 -5.99 20.97
N SER A 229 8.39 -7.25 21.13
CA SER A 229 7.40 -7.92 20.27
C SER A 229 6.03 -7.25 20.33
N ASP A 230 5.51 -6.95 21.53
CA ASP A 230 4.24 -6.24 21.69
C ASP A 230 4.26 -4.84 21.06
N ARG A 231 5.40 -4.15 21.15
CA ARG A 231 5.61 -2.86 20.47
C ARG A 231 5.62 -3.02 18.94
N VAL A 232 6.20 -4.09 18.40
CA VAL A 232 6.14 -4.40 16.97
C VAL A 232 4.70 -4.63 16.52
N VAL A 233 3.91 -5.43 17.26
CA VAL A 233 2.48 -5.66 16.94
C VAL A 233 1.68 -4.35 16.90
N MET A 234 1.91 -3.43 17.84
CA MET A 234 1.27 -2.10 17.79
C MET A 234 1.71 -1.25 16.58
N LEU A 235 3.00 -1.33 16.19
CA LEU A 235 3.51 -0.64 15.01
C LEU A 235 2.92 -1.23 13.73
N GLU A 236 2.84 -2.56 13.61
CA GLU A 236 2.20 -3.26 12.48
C GLU A 236 0.73 -2.87 12.32
N ALA A 237 -0.03 -2.86 13.42
CA ALA A 237 -1.40 -2.38 13.43
C ALA A 237 -1.50 -0.92 12.94
N SER A 238 -0.58 -0.05 13.37
CA SER A 238 -0.54 1.35 12.90
C SER A 238 -0.25 1.45 11.40
N VAL A 239 0.72 0.69 10.88
CA VAL A 239 1.06 0.60 9.46
C VAL A 239 -0.15 0.14 8.64
N GLU A 240 -0.89 -0.85 9.13
CA GLU A 240 -2.10 -1.33 8.46
C GLU A 240 -3.21 -0.27 8.40
N THR A 241 -3.37 0.56 9.44
CA THR A 241 -4.27 1.72 9.35
C THR A 241 -3.80 2.78 8.35
N TYR A 242 -2.50 2.97 8.19
CA TYR A 242 -1.94 3.92 7.20
C TYR A 242 -2.06 3.40 5.76
N LYS A 243 -1.88 2.09 5.52
CA LYS A 243 -2.18 1.47 4.21
C LYS A 243 -3.63 1.73 3.79
N ARG A 244 -4.59 1.44 4.68
CA ARG A 244 -6.02 1.68 4.42
C ARG A 244 -6.35 3.15 4.14
N LYS A 245 -5.67 4.08 4.82
CA LYS A 245 -5.77 5.53 4.51
C LYS A 245 -5.21 5.86 3.12
N LEU A 246 -4.10 5.24 2.70
CA LEU A 246 -3.52 5.42 1.36
C LEU A 246 -4.41 4.83 0.26
N GLU A 247 -5.05 3.69 0.50
CA GLU A 247 -6.04 3.10 -0.41
C GLU A 247 -7.23 4.05 -0.61
N ASN A 248 -7.82 4.55 0.48
CA ASN A 248 -8.90 5.55 0.44
C ASN A 248 -8.50 6.84 -0.30
N LEU A 249 -7.25 7.30 -0.15
CA LEU A 249 -6.71 8.44 -0.91
C LEU A 249 -6.52 8.11 -2.40
N GLY A 250 -6.20 6.87 -2.74
CA GLY A 250 -6.18 6.36 -4.11
C GLY A 250 -7.57 6.34 -4.74
N ASP A 251 -8.58 5.91 -3.98
CA ASP A 251 -9.98 5.93 -4.40
C ASP A 251 -10.50 7.35 -4.63
N LEU A 252 -10.23 8.26 -3.69
CA LEU A 252 -10.60 9.68 -3.83
C LEU A 252 -9.92 10.33 -5.04
N LYS A 253 -8.64 10.02 -5.31
CA LYS A 253 -7.94 10.47 -6.54
C LYS A 253 -8.58 9.93 -7.82
N ARG A 254 -9.08 8.69 -7.82
CA ARG A 254 -9.80 8.11 -8.98
C ARG A 254 -11.18 8.76 -9.16
N GLN A 255 -11.89 9.06 -8.06
CA GLN A 255 -13.15 9.83 -8.11
C GLN A 255 -12.93 11.26 -8.63
N MET A 256 -11.87 11.94 -8.18
CA MET A 256 -11.51 13.28 -8.68
C MET A 256 -11.30 13.29 -10.19
N LYS A 257 -10.50 12.36 -10.72
CA LYS A 257 -10.28 12.24 -12.17
C LYS A 257 -11.58 11.98 -12.95
N LEU A 258 -12.45 11.11 -12.45
CA LEU A 258 -13.75 10.85 -13.07
C LEU A 258 -14.61 12.12 -13.11
N LEU A 259 -14.59 12.95 -12.06
CA LEU A 259 -15.30 14.24 -12.03
C LEU A 259 -14.66 15.27 -12.98
N GLU A 260 -13.34 15.29 -13.13
CA GLU A 260 -12.64 16.12 -14.12
C GLU A 260 -13.00 15.72 -15.56
N GLU A 261 -13.01 14.42 -15.87
CA GLU A 261 -13.43 13.86 -17.17
C GLU A 261 -14.92 14.16 -17.48
N ASN A 262 -15.80 14.02 -16.48
CA ASN A 262 -17.20 14.40 -16.62
C ASN A 262 -17.38 15.90 -16.85
N ASN A 263 -16.66 16.77 -16.11
CA ASN A 263 -16.69 18.21 -16.30
C ASN A 263 -16.17 18.63 -17.68
N MET A 264 -15.11 17.98 -18.18
CA MET A 264 -14.63 18.16 -19.56
C MET A 264 -15.70 17.80 -20.58
N THR A 265 -16.42 16.69 -20.35
CA THR A 265 -17.54 16.25 -21.21
C THR A 265 -18.71 17.25 -21.18
N TYR A 266 -19.09 17.76 -20.00
CA TYR A 266 -20.12 18.80 -19.88
C TYR A 266 -19.72 20.10 -20.60
N MET A 267 -18.45 20.50 -20.52
CA MET A 267 -17.93 21.67 -21.23
C MET A 267 -17.98 21.48 -22.75
N GLN A 268 -17.55 20.31 -23.26
CA GLN A 268 -17.66 19.97 -24.69
C GLN A 268 -19.11 19.98 -25.18
N ASN A 269 -20.03 19.36 -24.43
CA ASN A 269 -21.45 19.36 -24.74
C ASN A 269 -22.04 20.79 -24.75
N THR A 270 -21.63 21.64 -23.81
CA THR A 270 -22.06 23.05 -23.74
C THR A 270 -21.62 23.80 -24.99
N VAL A 271 -20.35 23.67 -25.40
CA VAL A 271 -19.84 24.31 -26.64
C VAL A 271 -20.58 23.81 -27.88
N SER A 272 -20.86 22.50 -27.98
CA SER A 272 -21.64 21.92 -29.09
C SER A 272 -23.06 22.51 -29.15
N LEU A 273 -23.74 22.62 -28.01
CA LEU A 273 -25.07 23.23 -27.91
C LEU A 273 -25.05 24.73 -28.24
N GLU A 274 -24.00 25.46 -27.87
CA GLU A 274 -23.85 26.86 -28.30
C GLU A 274 -23.65 26.99 -29.82
N GLU A 275 -22.92 26.08 -30.45
CA GLU A 275 -22.79 26.06 -31.92
C GLU A 275 -24.12 25.76 -32.62
N GLU A 276 -24.88 24.79 -32.12
CA GLU A 276 -26.23 24.49 -32.61
C GLU A 276 -27.16 25.71 -32.43
N LEU A 277 -27.08 26.40 -31.29
CA LEU A 277 -27.83 27.62 -31.04
C LEU A 277 -27.42 28.75 -32.00
N ARG A 278 -26.13 28.92 -32.31
CA ARG A 278 -25.65 29.87 -33.34
C ARG A 278 -26.22 29.52 -34.72
N LYS A 279 -26.21 28.25 -35.12
CA LYS A 279 -26.80 27.75 -36.39
C LYS A 279 -28.31 28.01 -36.45
N ALA A 280 -29.05 27.70 -35.37
CA ALA A 280 -30.48 27.94 -35.26
C ALA A 280 -30.84 29.42 -35.33
N ASN A 281 -30.06 30.29 -34.67
CA ASN A 281 -30.24 31.75 -34.74
C ASN A 281 -29.95 32.30 -36.15
N ALA A 282 -28.95 31.79 -36.86
CA ALA A 282 -28.69 32.16 -38.25
C ALA A 282 -29.84 31.74 -39.19
N ALA A 283 -30.36 30.51 -39.04
CA ALA A 283 -31.53 30.04 -39.78
C ALA A 283 -32.78 30.87 -39.46
N ARG A 284 -32.99 31.26 -38.20
CA ARG A 284 -34.09 32.16 -37.79
C ARG A 284 -33.97 33.55 -38.41
N ALA A 285 -32.76 34.11 -38.50
CA ALA A 285 -32.51 35.38 -39.18
C ALA A 285 -32.86 35.30 -40.68
N GLN A 286 -32.48 34.21 -41.36
CA GLN A 286 -32.89 33.93 -42.74
C GLN A 286 -34.42 33.78 -42.89
N LEU A 287 -35.08 33.09 -41.95
CA LEU A 287 -36.53 32.95 -41.98
C LEU A 287 -37.25 34.31 -41.87
N GLU A 288 -36.77 35.22 -41.01
CA GLU A 288 -37.31 36.58 -40.93
C GLU A 288 -37.02 37.42 -42.20
N THR A 289 -35.91 37.21 -42.93
CA THR A 289 -35.71 37.86 -44.23
C THR A 289 -36.67 37.33 -45.29
N TYR A 290 -36.87 36.01 -45.39
CA TYR A 290 -37.87 35.41 -46.29
C TYR A 290 -39.29 35.88 -45.96
N LYS A 291 -39.66 35.95 -44.69
CA LYS A 291 -40.96 36.47 -44.24
C LYS A 291 -41.19 37.93 -44.67
N ARG A 292 -40.18 38.79 -44.58
CA ARG A 292 -40.25 40.17 -45.13
C ARG A 292 -40.40 40.18 -46.65
N GLN A 293 -39.69 39.30 -47.37
CA GLN A 293 -39.84 39.18 -48.83
C GLN A 293 -41.26 38.74 -49.20
N VAL A 294 -41.84 37.77 -48.50
CA VAL A 294 -43.24 37.33 -48.69
C VAL A 294 -44.23 38.47 -48.42
N GLN A 295 -44.05 39.23 -47.33
CA GLN A 295 -44.88 40.41 -47.04
C GLN A 295 -44.79 41.49 -48.13
N GLU A 296 -43.59 41.77 -48.64
CA GLU A 296 -43.37 42.73 -49.71
C GLU A 296 -43.96 42.26 -51.06
N LEU A 297 -43.84 40.97 -51.39
CA LEU A 297 -44.51 40.38 -52.55
C LEU A 297 -46.04 40.43 -52.41
N HIS A 298 -46.57 40.18 -51.22
CA HIS A 298 -48.01 40.28 -50.96
C HIS A 298 -48.53 41.72 -51.05
N ARG A 299 -47.74 42.71 -50.58
CA ARG A 299 -48.01 44.14 -50.78
C ARG A 299 -48.05 44.49 -52.27
N LYS A 300 -47.05 44.08 -53.04
CA LYS A 300 -47.00 44.29 -54.50
C LYS A 300 -48.20 43.65 -55.21
N LEU A 301 -48.51 42.39 -54.90
CA LEU A 301 -49.67 41.70 -55.46
C LEU A 301 -50.99 42.45 -55.15
N SER A 302 -51.14 42.96 -53.92
CA SER A 302 -52.30 43.77 -53.52
C SER A 302 -52.36 45.11 -54.27
N GLU A 303 -51.21 45.70 -54.60
CA GLU A 303 -51.14 46.93 -55.39
C GLU A 303 -51.44 46.69 -56.87
N GLU A 304 -50.90 45.63 -57.49
CA GLU A 304 -51.26 45.27 -58.86
C GLU A 304 -52.74 44.87 -58.97
N SER A 305 -53.31 44.18 -57.97
CA SER A 305 -54.75 43.89 -57.91
C SER A 305 -55.57 45.18 -57.92
N ARG A 306 -55.26 46.15 -57.05
CA ARG A 306 -55.96 47.46 -57.02
C ARG A 306 -55.81 48.24 -58.32
N ARG A 307 -54.65 48.16 -59.00
CA ARG A 307 -54.46 48.76 -60.32
C ARG A 307 -55.32 48.07 -61.37
N ALA A 308 -55.37 46.74 -61.36
CA ALA A 308 -56.24 45.97 -62.25
C ALA A 308 -57.72 46.32 -62.02
N ASP A 309 -58.18 46.42 -60.77
CA ASP A 309 -59.54 46.84 -60.41
C ASP A 309 -59.85 48.27 -60.92
N THR A 310 -58.88 49.19 -60.79
CA THR A 310 -59.02 50.58 -61.28
C THR A 310 -59.11 50.62 -62.80
N LEU A 311 -58.24 49.88 -63.51
CA LEU A 311 -58.26 49.79 -64.96
C LEU A 311 -59.54 49.11 -65.49
N ALA A 312 -60.04 48.08 -64.81
CA ALA A 312 -61.31 47.44 -65.13
C ALA A 312 -62.50 48.39 -64.97
N PHE A 313 -62.50 49.24 -63.92
CA PHE A 313 -63.50 50.28 -63.75
C PHE A 313 -63.43 51.35 -64.86
N ASP A 314 -62.24 51.83 -65.20
CA ASP A 314 -62.07 52.81 -66.27
C ASP A 314 -62.39 52.23 -67.66
N MET A 315 -62.07 50.97 -67.92
CA MET A 315 -62.50 50.24 -69.13
C MET A 315 -64.02 50.18 -69.20
N LYS A 316 -64.71 49.71 -68.15
CA LYS A 316 -66.18 49.67 -68.11
C LYS A 316 -66.80 51.05 -68.35
N LYS A 317 -66.24 52.10 -67.76
CA LYS A 317 -66.68 53.50 -67.96
C LYS A 317 -66.44 54.01 -69.38
N LEU A 318 -65.42 53.51 -70.07
CA LEU A 318 -65.16 53.79 -71.48
C LEU A 318 -66.11 52.99 -72.40
N GLU A 319 -66.42 51.74 -72.05
CA GLU A 319 -67.42 50.90 -72.72
C GLU A 319 -68.80 51.53 -72.63
N GLU A 320 -69.26 51.94 -71.44
CA GLU A 320 -70.54 52.65 -71.24
C GLU A 320 -70.64 53.94 -72.07
N LYS A 321 -69.55 54.71 -72.16
CA LYS A 321 -69.46 55.89 -73.05
C LYS A 321 -69.50 55.52 -74.52
N HIS A 322 -68.80 54.47 -74.92
CA HIS A 322 -68.79 53.99 -76.30
C HIS A 322 -70.19 53.51 -76.72
N GLU A 323 -70.87 52.77 -75.86
CA GLU A 323 -72.25 52.32 -76.06
C GLU A 323 -73.22 53.50 -76.16
N ALA A 324 -73.07 54.53 -75.32
CA ALA A 324 -73.87 55.76 -75.41
C ALA A 324 -73.65 56.51 -76.74
N VAL A 325 -72.41 56.62 -77.21
CA VAL A 325 -72.07 57.22 -78.52
C VAL A 325 -72.58 56.37 -79.68
N MET A 326 -72.56 55.03 -79.56
CA MET A 326 -73.13 54.12 -80.55
C MET A 326 -74.65 54.26 -80.65
N LYS A 327 -75.35 54.35 -79.52
CA LYS A 327 -76.80 54.63 -79.46
C LYS A 327 -77.16 56.00 -80.05
N GLU A 328 -76.31 57.01 -79.85
CA GLU A 328 -76.49 58.33 -80.48
C GLU A 328 -76.26 58.29 -82.00
N LYS A 329 -75.21 57.59 -82.44
CA LYS A 329 -74.96 57.33 -83.87
C LYS A 329 -76.14 56.59 -84.52
N GLU A 330 -76.72 55.61 -83.84
CA GLU A 330 -77.92 54.90 -84.30
C GLU A 330 -79.14 55.83 -84.40
N ARG A 331 -79.39 56.69 -83.40
CA ARG A 331 -80.43 57.74 -83.47
C ARG A 331 -80.22 58.65 -84.68
N ILE A 332 -79.02 59.19 -84.87
CA ILE A 332 -78.68 60.07 -86.00
C ILE A 332 -78.85 59.34 -87.35
N ILE A 333 -78.58 58.04 -87.42
CA ILE A 333 -78.85 57.22 -88.62
C ILE A 333 -80.36 57.13 -88.89
N ILE A 334 -81.19 56.89 -87.87
CA ILE A 334 -82.65 56.82 -88.00
C ILE A 334 -83.24 58.20 -88.37
N GLU A 335 -82.80 59.29 -87.73
CA GLU A 335 -83.21 60.66 -88.07
C GLU A 335 -82.79 61.03 -89.49
N ARG A 336 -81.57 60.69 -89.90
CA ARG A 336 -81.10 60.88 -91.28
C ARG A 336 -81.97 60.12 -92.28
N ASP A 337 -82.34 58.88 -91.98
CA ASP A 337 -83.08 58.04 -92.92
C ASP A 337 -84.58 58.40 -92.99
N SER A 338 -85.21 58.79 -91.87
CA SER A 338 -86.55 59.40 -91.88
C SER A 338 -86.57 60.78 -92.56
N LEU A 339 -85.53 61.61 -92.40
CA LEU A 339 -85.40 62.86 -93.16
C LEU A 339 -85.20 62.62 -94.67
N LYS A 340 -84.53 61.53 -95.07
CA LYS A 340 -84.49 61.12 -96.49
C LYS A 340 -85.88 60.70 -96.97
N GLU A 341 -86.57 59.85 -96.22
CA GLU A 341 -87.92 59.37 -96.52
C GLU A 341 -88.88 60.57 -96.69
N ILE A 342 -88.91 61.50 -95.76
CA ILE A 342 -89.68 62.76 -95.86
C ILE A 342 -89.26 63.60 -97.07
N ASN A 343 -87.96 63.66 -97.42
CA ASN A 343 -87.51 64.35 -98.63
C ASN A 343 -87.96 63.63 -99.92
N GLU A 344 -88.04 62.31 -99.90
CA GLU A 344 -88.54 61.49 -101.01
C GLU A 344 -90.07 61.62 -101.13
N GLU A 345 -90.82 61.60 -100.02
CA GLU A 345 -92.24 61.94 -99.97
C GLU A 345 -92.53 63.37 -100.45
N LEU A 346 -91.73 64.36 -100.05
CA LEU A 346 -91.84 65.74 -100.54
C LEU A 346 -91.57 65.85 -102.04
N ARG A 347 -90.62 65.07 -102.59
CA ARG A 347 -90.39 65.00 -104.04
C ARG A 347 -91.53 64.30 -104.76
N CYS A 348 -92.07 63.21 -104.19
CA CYS A 348 -93.21 62.49 -104.72
C CYS A 348 -94.48 63.36 -104.72
N THR A 349 -94.78 64.05 -103.62
CA THR A 349 -95.90 64.99 -103.54
C THR A 349 -95.72 66.20 -104.44
N GLN A 350 -94.51 66.75 -104.60
CA GLN A 350 -94.23 67.77 -105.62
C GLN A 350 -94.47 67.25 -107.04
N ALA A 351 -94.01 66.03 -107.37
CA ALA A 351 -94.26 65.41 -108.67
C ALA A 351 -95.76 65.12 -108.90
N GLN A 352 -96.46 64.67 -107.86
CA GLN A 352 -97.90 64.40 -107.87
C GLN A 352 -98.71 65.71 -107.97
N GLN A 353 -98.26 66.79 -107.33
CA GLN A 353 -98.83 68.13 -107.47
C GLN A 353 -98.57 68.68 -108.89
N HIS A 354 -97.40 68.39 -109.48
CA HIS A 354 -97.09 68.70 -110.87
C HIS A 354 -98.01 67.93 -111.84
N GLN A 355 -98.32 66.66 -111.56
CA GLN A 355 -99.29 65.85 -112.32
C GLN A 355 -100.74 66.33 -112.12
N LEU A 356 -101.14 66.68 -110.89
CA LEU A 356 -102.47 67.23 -110.57
C LEU A 356 -102.68 68.61 -111.21
N SER A 357 -101.61 69.41 -111.39
CA SER A 357 -101.67 70.65 -112.16
C SER A 357 -101.78 70.44 -113.69
N GLN A 358 -101.58 69.22 -114.18
CA GLN A 358 -101.83 68.82 -115.59
C GLN A 358 -103.15 68.05 -115.80
N ALA A 359 -103.85 67.65 -114.73
CA ALA A 359 -105.12 66.92 -114.79
C ALA A 359 -106.12 67.48 -113.78
N GLY A 360 -106.94 68.44 -114.20
CA GLY A 360 -107.97 69.03 -113.32
C GLY A 360 -109.17 68.10 -113.13
N MET A 361 -109.63 67.93 -111.88
CA MET A 361 -111.05 67.98 -111.45
C MET A 361 -111.23 67.65 -109.95
N LEU A 362 -111.81 68.61 -109.21
CA LEU A 362 -112.60 68.54 -107.96
C LEU A 362 -112.08 67.80 -106.67
N PRO A 363 -112.59 68.19 -105.47
CA PRO A 363 -112.00 67.81 -104.17
C PRO A 363 -112.86 66.85 -103.31
N SER A 364 -112.25 66.11 -102.37
CA SER A 364 -112.93 65.71 -101.12
C SER A 364 -112.01 65.22 -99.98
N SER A 365 -112.06 65.94 -98.85
CA SER A 365 -112.16 65.45 -97.46
C SER A 365 -111.50 64.13 -96.96
N SER A 366 -110.42 64.26 -96.18
CA SER A 366 -110.21 63.64 -94.84
C SER A 366 -110.41 62.09 -94.65
N PRO A 367 -110.54 61.54 -93.42
CA PRO A 367 -109.40 61.15 -92.57
C PRO A 367 -109.33 59.63 -92.26
N SER A 368 -108.23 59.21 -91.61
CA SER A 368 -108.09 58.05 -90.70
C SER A 368 -108.65 56.67 -91.11
N HIS A 369 -107.78 55.66 -91.33
CA HIS A 369 -108.11 54.25 -91.10
C HIS A 369 -106.87 53.32 -91.01
N GLU A 370 -106.26 53.21 -89.83
CA GLU A 370 -105.44 52.04 -89.47
C GLU A 370 -106.13 51.26 -88.34
N ASN A 371 -106.70 50.09 -88.71
CA ASN A 371 -107.11 48.94 -87.88
C ASN A 371 -108.37 48.25 -88.43
N LEU A 372 -108.34 47.85 -89.71
CA LEU A 372 -109.36 46.94 -90.31
C LEU A 372 -108.79 45.56 -90.66
N ALA A 373 -107.46 45.39 -90.64
CA ALA A 373 -106.80 44.14 -91.01
C ALA A 373 -106.89 43.04 -89.92
N ALA A 374 -107.22 43.39 -88.68
CA ALA A 374 -107.29 42.43 -87.57
C ALA A 374 -108.56 41.57 -87.57
N GLU A 375 -109.69 42.07 -88.09
CA GLU A 375 -111.01 41.43 -87.92
C GLU A 375 -111.42 40.47 -89.06
N LEU A 376 -110.67 40.41 -90.17
CA LEU A 376 -111.02 39.55 -91.32
C LEU A 376 -110.49 38.11 -91.27
N ILE A 377 -109.82 37.68 -90.19
CA ILE A 377 -109.33 36.30 -90.05
C ILE A 377 -110.41 35.43 -89.37
N PRO A 378 -110.96 34.38 -90.03
CA PRO A 378 -111.99 33.54 -89.42
C PRO A 378 -111.51 32.89 -88.12
N ILE A 379 -112.45 32.66 -87.21
CA ILE A 379 -112.18 32.28 -85.80
C ILE A 379 -111.35 31.00 -85.73
N GLU A 380 -111.60 30.03 -86.60
CA GLU A 380 -110.89 28.75 -86.67
C GLU A 380 -109.40 28.92 -86.99
N TYR A 381 -109.06 29.92 -87.82
CA TYR A 381 -107.67 30.23 -88.16
C TYR A 381 -106.98 31.06 -87.09
N ARG A 382 -107.69 31.95 -86.38
CA ARG A 382 -107.19 32.60 -85.16
C ARG A 382 -106.88 31.57 -84.07
N ASP A 383 -107.78 30.62 -83.85
CA ASP A 383 -107.62 29.58 -82.84
C ASP A 383 -106.47 28.62 -83.19
N LYS A 384 -106.32 28.26 -84.47
CA LYS A 384 -105.18 27.48 -84.95
C LYS A 384 -103.86 28.26 -84.85
N PHE A 385 -103.87 29.56 -85.13
CA PHE A 385 -102.69 30.43 -84.97
C PHE A 385 -102.27 30.53 -83.50
N ILE A 386 -103.20 30.75 -82.57
CA ILE A 386 -102.93 30.79 -81.12
C ILE A 386 -102.38 29.44 -80.63
N ARG A 387 -102.96 28.31 -81.09
CA ARG A 387 -102.43 26.97 -80.76
C ARG A 387 -101.02 26.75 -81.30
N LEU A 388 -100.75 27.07 -82.56
CA LEU A 388 -99.41 26.95 -83.16
C LEU A 388 -98.39 27.92 -82.54
N GLN A 389 -98.83 29.10 -82.09
CA GLN A 389 -98.02 30.08 -81.38
C GLN A 389 -97.70 29.61 -79.95
N HIS A 390 -98.66 28.99 -79.28
CA HIS A 390 -98.45 28.34 -77.98
C HIS A 390 -97.51 27.12 -78.11
N GLU A 391 -97.72 26.27 -79.12
CA GLU A 391 -96.87 25.13 -79.44
C GLU A 391 -95.43 25.57 -79.77
N ASN A 392 -95.24 26.59 -80.61
CA ASN A 392 -93.91 27.18 -80.86
C ASN A 392 -93.26 27.73 -79.58
N LYS A 393 -94.05 28.36 -78.70
CA LYS A 393 -93.54 28.86 -77.42
C LYS A 393 -93.11 27.71 -76.51
N MET A 394 -93.89 26.63 -76.43
CA MET A 394 -93.55 25.45 -75.63
C MET A 394 -92.34 24.70 -76.20
N LEU A 395 -92.24 24.53 -77.53
CA LEU A 395 -91.07 23.95 -78.20
C LEU A 395 -89.81 24.77 -77.96
N ARG A 396 -89.89 26.11 -77.98
CA ARG A 396 -88.76 26.98 -77.61
C ARG A 396 -88.30 26.77 -76.17
N VAL A 397 -89.24 26.71 -75.22
CA VAL A 397 -88.89 26.46 -73.80
C VAL A 397 -88.25 25.09 -73.62
N GLN A 398 -88.78 24.03 -74.25
CA GLN A 398 -88.18 22.70 -74.21
C GLN A 398 -86.79 22.66 -74.86
N GLN A 399 -86.57 23.42 -75.94
CA GLN A 399 -85.26 23.54 -76.56
C GLN A 399 -84.28 24.28 -75.65
N GLU A 400 -84.69 25.40 -75.04
CA GLU A 400 -83.88 26.14 -74.06
C GLU A 400 -83.54 25.29 -72.82
N GLU A 401 -84.46 24.45 -72.34
CA GLU A 401 -84.22 23.51 -71.24
C GLU A 401 -83.21 22.42 -71.64
N CYS A 402 -83.36 21.79 -72.82
CA CYS A 402 -82.40 20.83 -73.34
C CYS A 402 -80.99 21.43 -73.58
N GLU A 403 -80.94 22.69 -74.04
CA GLU A 403 -79.68 23.43 -74.19
C GLU A 403 -79.05 23.76 -72.83
N ARG A 404 -79.83 24.13 -71.81
CA ARG A 404 -79.34 24.31 -70.43
C ARG A 404 -78.81 23.01 -69.82
N GLU A 405 -79.48 21.87 -70.02
CA GLU A 405 -78.99 20.57 -69.55
C GLU A 405 -77.67 20.15 -70.24
N LYS A 406 -77.53 20.43 -71.54
CA LYS A 406 -76.27 20.23 -72.27
C LYS A 406 -75.16 21.16 -71.75
N ILE A 407 -75.47 22.42 -71.45
CA ILE A 407 -74.49 23.35 -70.87
C ILE A 407 -74.07 22.88 -69.47
N ALA A 408 -75.00 22.45 -68.61
CA ALA A 408 -74.71 21.96 -67.27
C ALA A 408 -73.86 20.68 -67.28
N THR A 409 -74.14 19.73 -68.19
CA THR A 409 -73.35 18.50 -68.33
C THR A 409 -71.95 18.78 -68.89
N LEU A 410 -71.80 19.69 -69.86
CA LEU A 410 -70.49 20.13 -70.34
C LEU A 410 -69.69 20.89 -69.26
N GLN A 411 -70.33 21.71 -68.44
CA GLN A 411 -69.68 22.38 -67.30
C GLN A 411 -69.18 21.38 -66.25
N ALA A 412 -69.97 20.34 -65.93
CA ALA A 412 -69.54 19.27 -65.03
C ALA A 412 -68.32 18.50 -65.58
N GLN A 413 -68.35 18.13 -66.86
CA GLN A 413 -67.21 17.48 -67.53
C GLN A 413 -65.95 18.36 -67.55
N LEU A 414 -66.10 19.67 -67.76
CA LEU A 414 -64.97 20.61 -67.70
C LEU A 414 -64.38 20.71 -66.28
N GLN A 415 -65.21 20.72 -65.24
CA GLN A 415 -64.75 20.72 -63.86
C GLN A 415 -64.01 19.42 -63.48
N GLU A 416 -64.50 18.27 -63.94
CA GLU A 416 -63.84 16.97 -63.75
C GLU A 416 -62.51 16.88 -64.52
N ALA A 417 -62.47 17.39 -65.76
CA ALA A 417 -61.24 17.52 -66.54
C ALA A 417 -60.21 18.45 -65.86
N HIS A 418 -60.63 19.59 -65.31
CA HIS A 418 -59.72 20.46 -64.56
C HIS A 418 -59.22 19.84 -63.26
N LYS A 419 -60.08 19.09 -62.55
CA LYS A 419 -59.69 18.38 -61.33
C LYS A 419 -58.63 17.31 -61.63
N THR A 420 -58.88 16.45 -62.62
CA THR A 420 -57.94 15.41 -63.05
C THR A 420 -56.64 16.00 -63.61
N GLN A 421 -56.70 17.13 -64.32
CA GLN A 421 -55.51 17.87 -64.74
C GLN A 421 -54.68 18.38 -63.55
N SER A 422 -55.34 18.88 -62.49
CA SER A 422 -54.64 19.33 -61.27
C SER A 422 -54.02 18.18 -60.50
N GLU A 423 -54.67 17.02 -60.44
CA GLU A 423 -54.13 15.80 -59.81
C GLU A 423 -52.88 15.31 -60.58
N LEU A 424 -52.96 15.27 -61.92
CA LEU A 424 -51.83 14.94 -62.79
C LEU A 424 -50.68 15.96 -62.70
N ASP A 425 -50.94 17.27 -62.52
CA ASP A 425 -49.87 18.25 -62.26
C ASP A 425 -49.17 17.98 -60.92
N THR A 426 -49.92 17.66 -59.86
CA THR A 426 -49.32 17.31 -58.57
C THR A 426 -48.49 16.03 -58.64
N ASP A 427 -48.95 15.00 -59.35
CA ASP A 427 -48.21 13.76 -59.56
C ASP A 427 -46.98 13.97 -60.45
N ASN A 428 -47.08 14.77 -61.51
CA ASN A 428 -45.92 15.11 -62.34
C ASN A 428 -44.86 15.88 -61.54
N ARG A 429 -45.26 16.80 -60.66
CA ARG A 429 -44.33 17.54 -59.78
C ARG A 429 -43.70 16.63 -58.72
N LEU A 430 -44.42 15.64 -58.21
CA LEU A 430 -43.86 14.58 -57.36
C LEU A 430 -42.85 13.70 -58.12
N ILE A 431 -43.17 13.29 -59.35
CA ILE A 431 -42.27 12.52 -60.22
C ILE A 431 -41.02 13.34 -60.56
N GLU A 432 -41.17 14.63 -60.86
CA GLU A 432 -40.05 15.55 -61.11
C GLU A 432 -39.19 15.75 -59.86
N PHE A 433 -39.79 15.86 -58.67
CA PHE A 433 -39.06 15.92 -57.41
C PHE A 433 -38.30 14.62 -57.11
N LEU A 434 -38.89 13.45 -57.36
CA LEU A 434 -38.23 12.14 -57.23
C LEU A 434 -37.14 11.93 -58.30
N SER A 435 -37.34 12.49 -59.49
CA SER A 435 -36.34 12.56 -60.57
C SER A 435 -35.15 13.42 -60.13
N LEU A 436 -35.39 14.64 -59.64
CA LEU A 436 -34.39 15.56 -59.09
C LEU A 436 -33.66 14.95 -57.90
N PHE A 437 -34.34 14.21 -57.03
CA PHE A 437 -33.71 13.49 -55.92
C PHE A 437 -32.78 12.37 -56.42
N LYS A 438 -33.22 11.57 -57.41
CA LYS A 438 -32.39 10.54 -58.08
C LYS A 438 -31.25 11.14 -58.91
N VAL A 439 -31.43 12.33 -59.48
CA VAL A 439 -30.39 13.07 -60.22
C VAL A 439 -29.40 13.71 -59.25
N SER A 440 -29.85 14.23 -58.11
CA SER A 440 -28.99 14.73 -57.04
C SER A 440 -28.17 13.60 -56.39
N SER A 441 -28.76 12.42 -56.17
CA SER A 441 -27.99 11.27 -55.69
C SER A 441 -26.97 10.78 -56.74
N LYS A 442 -27.33 10.80 -58.04
CA LYS A 442 -26.42 10.50 -59.15
C LYS A 442 -25.35 11.58 -59.40
N LEU A 443 -25.63 12.85 -59.14
CA LEU A 443 -24.62 13.91 -59.15
C LEU A 443 -23.67 13.73 -57.98
N CYS A 444 -24.19 13.47 -56.77
CA CYS A 444 -23.39 13.17 -55.60
C CYS A 444 -22.39 12.01 -55.86
N THR A 445 -22.80 10.98 -56.62
CA THR A 445 -21.88 9.90 -57.03
C THR A 445 -20.98 10.23 -58.24
N LYS A 446 -21.40 11.13 -59.15
CA LYS A 446 -20.58 11.54 -60.32
C LYS A 446 -19.54 12.62 -60.04
N THR A 447 -19.80 13.55 -59.11
CA THR A 447 -18.80 14.53 -58.65
C THR A 447 -17.61 13.86 -57.96
N GLN A 448 -17.72 12.56 -57.65
CA GLN A 448 -16.68 11.72 -57.08
C GLN A 448 -15.78 11.01 -58.12
N GLN A 449 -15.99 11.21 -59.43
CA GLN A 449 -15.22 10.55 -60.51
C GLN A 449 -14.22 11.42 -61.28
N HIS A 450 -14.17 12.74 -61.02
CA HIS A 450 -13.14 13.63 -61.59
C HIS A 450 -12.43 14.44 -60.50
N ASN A 451 -11.65 13.74 -59.67
CA ASN A 451 -10.36 14.22 -59.15
C ASN A 451 -9.60 13.02 -58.55
N THR A 452 -8.34 12.86 -58.94
CA THR A 452 -7.45 11.83 -58.42
C THR A 452 -7.15 12.06 -56.95
N THR A 453 -7.47 11.07 -56.10
CA THR A 453 -7.30 11.03 -54.62
C THR A 453 -8.05 12.13 -53.84
N PRO A 454 -8.88 11.82 -52.80
CA PRO A 454 -8.86 10.62 -51.94
C PRO A 454 -10.26 10.00 -51.69
N VAL A 455 -10.53 8.77 -52.18
CA VAL A 455 -11.86 8.12 -52.02
C VAL A 455 -11.88 7.01 -50.95
N THR A 456 -10.75 6.37 -50.64
CA THR A 456 -10.68 5.29 -49.62
C THR A 456 -11.07 5.80 -48.22
N ALA A 457 -10.48 6.93 -47.81
CA ALA A 457 -10.63 7.48 -46.46
C ALA A 457 -12.07 7.87 -46.08
N HIS A 458 -12.95 8.16 -47.05
CA HIS A 458 -14.32 8.59 -46.73
C HIS A 458 -15.25 7.40 -46.46
N ASN A 459 -15.11 6.30 -47.21
CA ASN A 459 -15.82 5.05 -46.90
C ASN A 459 -15.30 4.41 -45.61
N GLU A 460 -13.99 4.47 -45.36
CA GLU A 460 -13.40 4.09 -44.06
C GLU A 460 -13.94 4.97 -42.91
N LEU A 461 -14.13 6.28 -43.13
CA LEU A 461 -14.71 7.17 -42.13
C LEU A 461 -16.19 6.88 -41.84
N TYR A 462 -17.00 6.53 -42.85
CA TYR A 462 -18.40 6.12 -42.61
C TYR A 462 -18.49 4.75 -41.94
N ALA A 463 -17.67 3.77 -42.32
CA ALA A 463 -17.59 2.47 -41.65
C ALA A 463 -17.07 2.62 -40.20
N SER A 464 -16.06 3.46 -39.98
CA SER A 464 -15.53 3.79 -38.65
C SER A 464 -16.58 4.50 -37.78
N LYS A 465 -17.35 5.44 -38.34
CA LYS A 465 -18.47 6.09 -37.64
C LYS A 465 -19.60 5.12 -37.32
N ALA A 466 -19.95 4.21 -38.23
CA ALA A 466 -20.95 3.17 -37.97
C ALA A 466 -20.49 2.24 -36.83
N LEU A 467 -19.26 1.72 -36.89
CA LEU A 467 -18.66 0.93 -35.81
C LEU A 467 -18.61 1.70 -34.49
N LYS A 468 -18.35 3.01 -34.52
CA LYS A 468 -18.35 3.86 -33.32
C LYS A 468 -19.77 4.05 -32.75
N VAL A 469 -20.80 4.14 -33.59
CA VAL A 469 -22.20 4.16 -33.16
C VAL A 469 -22.58 2.82 -32.52
N ASP A 470 -22.20 1.69 -33.12
CA ASP A 470 -22.47 0.36 -32.55
C ASP A 470 -21.74 0.15 -31.21
N GLU A 471 -20.47 0.59 -31.11
CA GLU A 471 -19.68 0.53 -29.88
C GLU A 471 -20.26 1.44 -28.79
N LEU A 472 -20.74 2.64 -29.13
CA LEU A 472 -21.44 3.54 -28.20
C LEU A 472 -22.80 2.98 -27.78
N MET A 473 -23.57 2.34 -28.67
CA MET A 473 -24.81 1.66 -28.34
C MET A 473 -24.58 0.46 -27.40
N ALA A 474 -23.53 -0.32 -27.63
CA ALA A 474 -23.13 -1.42 -26.75
C ALA A 474 -22.67 -0.91 -25.37
N ALA A 475 -21.91 0.19 -25.33
CA ALA A 475 -21.51 0.84 -24.09
C ALA A 475 -22.70 1.43 -23.31
N LEU A 476 -23.67 2.04 -23.99
CA LEU A 476 -24.89 2.57 -23.38
C LEU A 476 -25.72 1.42 -22.77
N LYS A 477 -25.96 0.34 -23.53
CA LYS A 477 -26.66 -0.85 -23.04
C LYS A 477 -25.98 -1.46 -21.82
N LYS A 478 -24.64 -1.57 -21.84
CA LYS A 478 -23.88 -2.04 -20.69
C LYS A 478 -24.06 -1.13 -19.46
N LYS A 479 -24.10 0.19 -19.65
CA LYS A 479 -24.38 1.16 -18.57
C LYS A 479 -25.80 1.02 -18.02
N ASP A 480 -26.79 0.76 -18.85
CA ASP A 480 -28.17 0.50 -18.40
C ASP A 480 -28.28 -0.79 -17.58
N ASP A 481 -27.58 -1.86 -18.00
CA ASP A 481 -27.54 -3.13 -17.26
C ASP A 481 -26.74 -3.00 -15.94
N ASP A 482 -25.61 -2.27 -15.94
CA ASP A 482 -24.84 -1.93 -14.72
C ASP A 482 -25.69 -1.07 -13.75
N MET A 483 -26.47 -0.12 -14.27
CA MET A 483 -27.38 0.74 -13.49
C MET A 483 -28.51 -0.09 -12.87
N ARG A 484 -29.15 -0.98 -13.63
CA ARG A 484 -30.17 -1.91 -13.12
C ARG A 484 -29.62 -2.82 -12.01
N ALA A 485 -28.41 -3.36 -12.20
CA ALA A 485 -27.73 -4.17 -11.19
C ALA A 485 -27.37 -3.35 -9.93
N MET A 486 -27.05 -2.06 -10.09
CA MET A 486 -26.84 -1.15 -8.94
C MET A 486 -28.14 -0.89 -8.17
N GLU A 487 -29.26 -0.65 -8.88
CA GLU A 487 -30.58 -0.46 -8.28
C GLU A 487 -31.04 -1.68 -7.48
N GLU A 488 -30.83 -2.90 -7.99
CA GLU A 488 -31.14 -4.14 -7.27
C GLU A 488 -30.30 -4.29 -6.00
N ARG A 489 -29.00 -3.98 -6.05
CA ARG A 489 -28.14 -3.96 -4.86
C ARG A 489 -28.61 -2.92 -3.84
N TYR A 490 -28.96 -1.71 -4.29
CA TYR A 490 -29.52 -0.67 -3.42
C TYR A 490 -30.84 -1.10 -2.76
N LYS A 491 -31.77 -1.71 -3.52
CA LYS A 491 -32.99 -2.31 -2.97
C LYS A 491 -32.67 -3.36 -1.90
N MET A 492 -31.72 -4.27 -2.17
CA MET A 492 -31.30 -5.29 -1.21
C MET A 492 -30.66 -4.71 0.05
N TYR A 493 -29.86 -3.63 -0.05
CA TYR A 493 -29.30 -2.95 1.11
C TYR A 493 -30.38 -2.22 1.93
N LEU A 494 -31.34 -1.56 1.28
CA LEU A 494 -32.50 -0.95 1.96
C LEU A 494 -33.35 -1.99 2.68
N GLU A 495 -33.56 -3.16 2.08
CA GLU A 495 -34.32 -4.25 2.71
C GLU A 495 -33.57 -4.87 3.90
N LYS A 496 -32.24 -5.04 3.79
CA LYS A 496 -31.39 -5.42 4.93
C LYS A 496 -31.45 -4.39 6.06
N ALA A 497 -31.39 -3.10 5.75
CA ALA A 497 -31.51 -2.03 6.74
C ALA A 497 -32.89 -2.05 7.43
N ARG A 498 -33.99 -2.22 6.67
CA ARG A 498 -35.34 -2.40 7.22
C ARG A 498 -35.43 -3.61 8.16
N ASN A 499 -34.82 -4.74 7.79
CA ASN A 499 -34.82 -5.94 8.62
C ASN A 499 -34.02 -5.75 9.92
N VAL A 500 -32.87 -5.08 9.86
CA VAL A 500 -32.10 -4.70 11.06
C VAL A 500 -32.89 -3.75 11.95
N ILE A 501 -33.55 -2.73 11.40
CA ILE A 501 -34.42 -1.82 12.16
C ILE A 501 -35.57 -2.60 12.82
N ARG A 502 -36.23 -3.51 12.11
CA ARG A 502 -37.31 -4.36 12.65
C ARG A 502 -36.82 -5.30 13.77
N ALA A 503 -35.59 -5.79 13.69
CA ALA A 503 -34.97 -6.61 14.74
C ALA A 503 -34.49 -5.80 15.95
N LEU A 504 -34.16 -4.52 15.76
CA LEU A 504 -33.76 -3.61 16.84
C LEU A 504 -34.94 -2.93 17.54
N ASP A 505 -36.12 -2.85 16.91
CA ASP A 505 -37.33 -2.31 17.55
C ASP A 505 -37.87 -3.28 18.64
N PRO A 506 -37.85 -2.87 19.92
CA PRO A 506 -38.32 -3.70 21.04
C PRO A 506 -39.78 -4.15 20.94
N LYS A 507 -40.61 -3.45 20.14
CA LYS A 507 -42.03 -3.77 19.96
C LYS A 507 -42.30 -4.75 18.82
N LEU A 508 -41.35 -4.92 17.90
CA LEU A 508 -41.49 -5.78 16.71
C LEU A 508 -40.58 -7.01 16.76
N ASN A 509 -39.58 -7.04 17.62
CA ASN A 509 -38.70 -8.19 17.81
C ASN A 509 -39.35 -9.25 18.74
N PRO A 510 -39.62 -10.48 18.25
CA PRO A 510 -40.23 -11.54 19.06
C PRO A 510 -39.39 -11.94 20.29
N ALA A 511 -38.06 -11.90 20.20
CA ALA A 511 -37.19 -12.18 21.35
C ALA A 511 -37.33 -11.12 22.46
N THR A 512 -37.69 -9.87 22.11
CA THR A 512 -37.91 -8.83 23.12
C THR A 512 -39.26 -8.99 23.81
N ALA A 513 -40.29 -9.45 23.09
CA ALA A 513 -41.57 -9.84 23.68
C ALA A 513 -41.41 -11.02 24.65
N GLU A 514 -40.60 -12.02 24.30
CA GLU A 514 -40.31 -13.18 25.15
C GLU A 514 -39.52 -12.80 26.42
N ILE A 515 -38.49 -11.95 26.30
CA ILE A 515 -37.77 -11.37 27.45
C ILE A 515 -38.72 -10.56 28.36
N GLN A 516 -39.66 -9.80 27.79
CA GLN A 516 -40.64 -9.04 28.57
C GLN A 516 -41.61 -9.96 29.32
N ALA A 517 -42.03 -11.08 28.70
CA ALA A 517 -42.86 -12.09 29.36
C ALA A 517 -42.11 -12.78 30.52
N LEU A 518 -40.84 -13.14 30.32
CA LEU A 518 -40.00 -13.74 31.37
C LEU A 518 -39.75 -12.76 32.53
N ARG A 519 -39.55 -11.46 32.26
CA ARG A 519 -39.46 -10.43 33.31
C ARG A 519 -40.75 -10.32 34.14
N ASN A 520 -41.91 -10.40 33.50
CA ASN A 520 -43.19 -10.39 34.23
C ASN A 520 -43.34 -11.64 35.11
N GLN A 521 -42.97 -12.82 34.60
CA GLN A 521 -42.99 -14.07 35.39
C GLN A 521 -42.03 -14.03 36.59
N LEU A 522 -40.84 -13.44 36.44
CA LEU A 522 -39.91 -13.20 37.55
C LEU A 522 -40.50 -12.23 38.58
N ALA A 523 -41.05 -11.09 38.15
CA ALA A 523 -41.66 -10.12 39.05
C ALA A 523 -42.87 -10.69 39.84
N ASP A 524 -43.64 -11.59 39.24
CA ASP A 524 -44.73 -12.28 39.94
C ASP A 524 -44.23 -13.40 40.87
N ARG A 525 -43.09 -14.04 40.55
CA ARG A 525 -42.38 -14.96 41.45
C ARG A 525 -41.80 -14.23 42.66
N ASP A 526 -41.17 -13.07 42.46
CA ASP A 526 -40.63 -12.25 43.55
C ASP A 526 -41.76 -11.78 44.50
N LYS A 527 -42.93 -11.39 43.98
CA LYS A 527 -44.12 -11.11 44.81
C LYS A 527 -44.59 -12.34 45.58
N GLN A 528 -44.55 -13.54 44.98
CA GLN A 528 -44.88 -14.79 45.69
C GLN A 528 -43.89 -15.06 46.82
N ILE A 529 -42.58 -14.84 46.59
CA ILE A 529 -41.55 -14.98 47.62
C ILE A 529 -41.79 -13.99 48.77
N ILE A 530 -41.97 -12.70 48.47
CA ILE A 530 -42.24 -11.66 49.49
C ILE A 530 -43.50 -12.00 50.30
N ASN A 531 -44.59 -12.45 49.65
CA ASN A 531 -45.81 -12.86 50.36
C ASN A 531 -45.59 -14.08 51.26
N LEU A 532 -44.77 -15.05 50.83
CA LEU A 532 -44.41 -16.21 51.64
C LEU A 532 -43.49 -15.82 52.81
N GLU A 533 -42.52 -14.94 52.61
CA GLU A 533 -41.66 -14.40 53.66
C GLU A 533 -42.47 -13.65 54.73
N VAL A 534 -43.40 -12.78 54.30
CA VAL A 534 -44.33 -12.09 55.20
C VAL A 534 -45.21 -13.09 55.97
N SER A 535 -45.70 -14.14 55.31
CA SER A 535 -46.52 -15.18 55.96
C SER A 535 -45.70 -15.96 57.00
N PHE A 536 -44.50 -16.41 56.65
CA PHE A 536 -43.58 -17.08 57.57
C PHE A 536 -43.19 -16.22 58.76
N HIS A 537 -42.99 -14.91 58.56
CA HIS A 537 -42.68 -13.98 59.65
C HIS A 537 -43.88 -13.77 60.58
N PHE A 538 -45.10 -13.79 60.04
CA PHE A 538 -46.35 -13.72 60.81
C PHE A 538 -46.57 -15.00 61.63
N ASP A 539 -46.36 -16.18 61.03
CA ASP A 539 -46.48 -17.48 61.70
C ASP A 539 -45.44 -17.64 62.82
N PHE A 540 -44.19 -17.22 62.61
CA PHE A 540 -43.17 -17.20 63.67
C PHE A 540 -43.54 -16.24 64.81
N SER A 541 -44.12 -15.08 64.48
CA SER A 541 -44.59 -14.09 65.46
C SER A 541 -45.83 -14.55 66.24
N SER A 542 -46.52 -15.61 65.78
CA SER A 542 -47.65 -16.22 66.47
C SER A 542 -47.28 -17.46 67.30
N LEU A 543 -46.01 -17.89 67.27
CA LEU A 543 -45.48 -19.03 68.05
C LEU A 543 -44.61 -18.60 69.26
N CYS A 544 -44.41 -17.30 69.47
CA CYS A 544 -43.82 -16.71 70.67
C CYS A 544 -44.88 -15.94 71.47
#